data_AF-A0A412ITD4-F1
#
_entry.id   AF-A0A412ITD4-F1
#
_cell.length_a   1.000
_cell.length_b   1.000
_cell.length_c   1.000
_cell.angle_alpha   90.00
_cell.angle_beta   90.00
_cell.angle_gamma   90.00
#
_symmetry.space_group_name_H-M   'P 1'
#
loop_
_entity.id
_entity.type
_entity.pdbx_description
1 polymer ?
#
loop_
_entity_poly.entity_id
_entity_poly.type
_entity_poly.pdbx_seq_one_letter_code
_entity_poly.pdbx_strand_id
1 'polypeptide(L)'
;MSYLKILTNVLLGRNSNITHAIGYIDTGNSLKCSLTRRYVAVANYAVIASIITCDEAAFVDRYIRDCASIYMGNKPMPKGMHIIPYNTICANNQLMLAVDADFMFVDDRYIEKKPLIGISPATFKILHTDKCILLNKNYMKRGKRHVKHNTR
;
A
#
# COMPACT_ATOMS: atom_id res chain seq x y z
N MET A 1 24.16 -7.76 -4.54
CA MET A 1 22.88 -7.62 -5.29
C MET A 1 22.28 -6.24 -4.99
N SER A 2 22.46 -5.26 -5.88
CA SER A 2 21.87 -3.94 -5.71
C SER A 2 20.45 -3.92 -6.30
N TYR A 3 19.44 -4.17 -5.48
CA TYR A 3 18.08 -3.78 -5.85
C TYR A 3 18.00 -2.27 -5.69
N LEU A 4 18.00 -1.56 -6.82
CA LEU A 4 17.88 -0.11 -6.89
C LEU A 4 16.54 0.27 -6.23
N LYS A 5 16.59 0.72 -4.97
CA LYS A 5 15.45 1.28 -4.23
C LYS A 5 15.14 2.63 -4.87
N ILE A 6 14.28 2.64 -5.89
CA ILE A 6 13.77 3.90 -6.42
C ILE A 6 12.82 4.45 -5.37
N LEU A 7 13.23 5.55 -4.76
CA LEU A 7 12.39 6.40 -3.94
C LEU A 7 11.54 7.25 -4.87
N THR A 8 10.24 7.26 -4.65
CA THR A 8 9.28 8.03 -5.44
C THR A 8 8.31 8.75 -4.52
N ASN A 9 7.84 9.91 -4.92
CA ASN A 9 6.84 10.63 -4.15
C ASN A 9 5.48 10.01 -4.42
N VAL A 10 4.72 9.73 -3.35
CA VAL A 10 3.37 9.18 -3.49
C VAL A 10 2.39 10.15 -2.85
N LEU A 11 1.48 10.66 -3.67
CA LEU A 11 0.34 11.42 -3.21
C LEU A 11 -0.88 10.52 -3.23
N LEU A 12 -1.53 10.34 -2.09
CA LEU A 12 -2.70 9.49 -1.95
C LEU A 12 -3.86 10.28 -1.36
N GLY A 13 -5.06 10.04 -1.88
CA GLY A 13 -6.28 10.65 -1.36
C GLY A 13 -7.41 9.65 -1.16
N ARG A 14 -8.18 9.86 -0.09
CA ARG A 14 -9.40 9.12 0.24
C ARG A 14 -10.33 9.99 1.09
N ASN A 15 -11.63 10.02 0.78
CA ASN A 15 -12.66 10.70 1.58
C ASN A 15 -12.30 12.17 1.90
N SER A 16 -11.82 12.92 0.90
CA SER A 16 -11.33 14.31 1.03
C SER A 16 -10.03 14.50 1.83
N ASN A 17 -9.48 13.45 2.42
CA ASN A 17 -8.17 13.48 3.06
C ASN A 17 -7.08 13.17 2.05
N ILE A 18 -5.94 13.85 2.19
CA ILE A 18 -4.78 13.71 1.30
C ILE A 18 -3.53 13.53 2.16
N THR A 19 -2.64 12.63 1.76
CA THR A 19 -1.35 12.43 2.40
C THR A 19 -0.24 12.26 1.39
N HIS A 20 0.95 12.70 1.78
CA HIS A 20 2.19 12.42 1.08
C HIS A 20 2.94 11.29 1.77
N ALA A 21 3.53 10.38 1.00
CA ALA A 21 4.33 9.27 1.48
C ALA A 21 5.54 9.05 0.56
N ILE A 22 6.58 8.41 1.11
CA ILE A 22 7.72 7.94 0.30
C ILE A 22 7.43 6.52 -0.17
N GLY A 23 7.36 6.37 -1.48
CA GLY A 23 7.16 5.12 -2.17
C GLY A 23 8.46 4.35 -2.34
N TYR A 24 8.40 3.05 -2.05
CA TYR A 24 9.46 2.09 -2.28
C TYR A 24 8.98 1.05 -3.25
N ILE A 25 9.71 0.88 -4.35
CA ILE A 25 9.42 -0.21 -5.28
C ILE A 25 9.93 -1.51 -4.66
N ASP A 26 9.01 -2.34 -4.21
CA ASP A 26 9.31 -3.73 -3.89
C ASP A 26 9.00 -4.57 -5.13
N THR A 27 10.04 -4.97 -5.87
CA THR A 27 9.91 -5.84 -7.03
C THR A 27 9.36 -7.23 -6.69
N GLY A 28 9.43 -7.63 -5.41
CA GLY A 28 8.81 -8.84 -4.86
C GLY A 28 7.34 -8.66 -4.50
N ASN A 29 6.86 -7.42 -4.30
CA ASN A 29 5.47 -7.15 -4.03
C ASN A 29 4.61 -7.41 -5.27
N SER A 30 4.04 -8.60 -5.31
CA SER A 30 3.12 -9.09 -6.33
C SER A 30 1.66 -9.09 -5.84
N LEU A 31 1.38 -8.44 -4.71
CA LEU A 31 0.08 -8.49 -4.06
C LEU A 31 -1.01 -7.96 -4.97
N LYS A 32 -2.02 -8.80 -5.13
CA LYS A 32 -3.20 -8.56 -5.94
C LYS A 32 -4.38 -9.13 -5.19
N CYS A 33 -5.40 -8.32 -4.97
CA CYS A 33 -6.66 -8.80 -4.41
C CYS A 33 -7.25 -9.84 -5.38
N SER A 34 -7.44 -11.08 -4.90
CA SER A 34 -7.97 -12.18 -5.73
C SER A 34 -9.41 -11.90 -6.19
N LEU A 35 -10.22 -11.27 -5.33
CA LEU A 35 -11.62 -10.94 -5.58
C LEU A 35 -11.78 -9.81 -6.60
N THR A 36 -11.12 -8.67 -6.38
CA THR A 36 -11.28 -7.46 -7.21
C THR A 36 -10.28 -7.38 -8.36
N ARG A 37 -9.27 -8.26 -8.37
CA ARG A 37 -8.11 -8.25 -9.29
C ARG A 37 -7.31 -6.94 -9.27
N ARG A 38 -7.50 -6.07 -8.27
CA ARG A 38 -6.73 -4.84 -8.08
C ARG A 38 -5.36 -5.16 -7.52
N TYR A 39 -4.34 -4.48 -8.03
CA TYR A 39 -3.02 -4.48 -7.40
C TYR A 39 -3.10 -3.80 -6.04
N VAL A 40 -2.18 -4.15 -5.15
CA VAL A 40 -2.16 -3.67 -3.78
C VAL A 40 -0.82 -3.02 -3.48
N ALA A 41 -0.84 -1.74 -3.11
CA ALA A 41 0.30 -1.10 -2.45
C ALA A 41 0.17 -1.35 -0.94
N VAL A 42 1.28 -1.47 -0.22
CA VAL A 42 1.25 -1.75 1.22
C VAL A 42 1.82 -0.57 1.97
N ALA A 43 1.02 0.07 2.80
CA ALA A 43 1.42 1.23 3.58
C ALA A 43 1.48 0.90 5.07
N ASN A 44 2.33 1.63 5.78
CA ASN A 44 2.33 1.58 7.24
C ASN A 44 1.20 2.42 7.83
N TYR A 45 0.96 2.26 9.13
CA TYR A 45 -0.15 2.89 9.81
C TYR A 45 -0.14 4.44 9.72
N ALA A 46 1.02 5.10 9.71
CA ALA A 46 1.10 6.57 9.65
C ALA A 46 0.51 7.15 8.34
N VAL A 47 0.71 6.47 7.21
CA VAL A 47 0.06 6.83 5.93
C VAL A 47 -1.45 6.67 6.05
N ILE A 48 -1.89 5.54 6.61
CA ILE A 48 -3.30 5.16 6.72
C ILE A 48 -4.06 6.10 7.66
N ALA A 49 -3.50 6.41 8.84
CA ALA A 49 -4.09 7.35 9.80
C ALA A 49 -4.33 8.74 9.20
N SER A 50 -3.58 9.13 8.16
CA SER A 50 -3.73 10.41 7.49
C SER A 50 -4.89 10.45 6.47
N ILE A 51 -5.49 9.31 6.14
CA ILE A 51 -6.47 9.19 5.03
C ILE A 51 -7.78 8.50 5.42
N ILE A 52 -7.89 8.02 6.65
CA ILE A 52 -9.10 7.38 7.19
C ILE A 52 -9.91 8.35 8.04
N THR A 53 -11.18 8.03 8.29
CA THR A 53 -12.03 8.81 9.21
C THR A 53 -11.79 8.41 10.68
N CYS A 54 -12.31 9.20 11.63
CA CYS A 54 -12.25 8.85 13.05
C CYS A 54 -12.93 7.50 13.37
N ASP A 55 -14.07 7.22 12.73
CA ASP A 55 -14.80 5.96 12.91
C ASP A 55 -13.99 4.76 12.39
N GLU A 56 -13.30 4.95 11.27
CA GLU A 56 -12.41 3.96 10.69
C GLU A 56 -11.14 3.75 11.53
N ALA A 57 -10.61 4.80 12.14
CA ALA A 57 -9.40 4.74 12.97
C ALA A 57 -9.56 3.74 14.12
N ALA A 58 -10.69 3.74 14.83
CA ALA A 58 -10.92 2.79 15.91
C ALA A 58 -10.92 1.32 15.44
N PHE A 59 -11.40 1.06 14.21
CA PHE A 59 -11.36 -0.25 13.59
C PHE A 59 -9.93 -0.66 13.20
N VAL A 60 -9.20 0.24 12.56
CA VAL A 60 -7.80 0.00 12.14
C VAL A 60 -6.88 -0.17 13.35
N ASP A 61 -7.04 0.62 14.41
CA ASP A 61 -6.23 0.52 15.64
C ASP A 61 -6.37 -0.83 16.34
N ARG A 62 -7.56 -1.43 16.26
CA ARG A 62 -7.78 -2.79 16.77
C ARG A 62 -7.00 -3.79 15.93
N TYR A 63 -7.07 -3.67 14.60
CA TYR A 63 -6.31 -4.52 13.68
C TYR A 63 -4.80 -4.41 13.88
N ILE A 64 -4.26 -3.20 14.06
CA ILE A 64 -2.82 -2.99 14.26
C ILE A 64 -2.35 -3.59 15.59
N ARG A 65 -3.14 -3.49 16.66
CA ARG A 65 -2.79 -4.05 17.98
C ARG A 65 -2.93 -5.57 18.04
N ASP A 66 -3.98 -6.09 17.41
CA ASP A 66 -4.26 -7.51 17.32
C ASP A 66 -4.73 -7.85 15.91
N CYS A 67 -3.80 -8.32 15.08
CA CYS A 67 -4.12 -8.69 13.71
C CYS A 67 -5.10 -9.86 13.64
N ALA A 68 -5.16 -10.71 14.66
CA ALA A 68 -6.09 -11.83 14.68
C ALA A 68 -7.54 -11.37 14.90
N SER A 69 -7.75 -10.15 15.37
CA SER A 69 -9.08 -9.57 15.57
C SER A 69 -9.94 -9.52 14.28
N ILE A 70 -9.32 -9.52 13.09
CA ILE A 70 -10.03 -9.58 11.81
C ILE A 70 -10.78 -10.91 11.61
N TYR A 71 -10.34 -11.99 12.28
CA TYR A 71 -10.98 -13.30 12.21
C TYR A 71 -12.12 -13.45 13.23
N MET A 72 -12.18 -12.58 14.24
CA MET A 72 -13.09 -12.70 15.38
C MET A 72 -14.24 -11.67 15.35
N GLY A 73 -14.28 -10.79 14.35
CA GLY A 73 -15.21 -9.67 14.29
C GLY A 73 -16.58 -10.04 13.72
N ASN A 74 -17.64 -9.91 14.53
CA ASN A 74 -19.04 -9.86 14.05
C ASN A 74 -19.47 -8.44 13.62
N LYS A 75 -18.58 -7.44 13.72
CA LYS A 75 -18.89 -6.07 13.34
C LYS A 75 -18.83 -5.92 11.81
N PRO A 76 -19.77 -5.18 11.21
CA PRO A 76 -19.72 -4.93 9.77
C PRO A 76 -18.45 -4.16 9.42
N MET A 77 -17.82 -4.58 8.32
CA MET A 77 -16.64 -3.91 7.77
C MET A 77 -17.02 -2.48 7.33
N PRO A 78 -16.23 -1.44 7.70
CA PRO A 78 -16.47 -0.09 7.21
C PRO A 78 -16.43 -0.01 5.68
N LYS A 79 -17.21 0.91 5.10
CA LYS A 79 -17.32 1.05 3.65
C LYS A 79 -15.96 1.41 3.03
N GLY A 80 -15.58 0.68 1.99
CA GLY A 80 -14.30 0.88 1.31
C GLY A 80 -13.10 0.23 2.01
N MET A 81 -13.34 -0.54 3.08
CA MET A 81 -12.35 -1.44 3.66
C MET A 81 -12.57 -2.87 3.16
N HIS A 82 -11.47 -3.61 3.02
CA HIS A 82 -11.43 -4.94 2.42
C HIS A 82 -10.50 -5.83 3.23
N ILE A 83 -10.84 -7.11 3.35
CA ILE A 83 -9.90 -8.13 3.80
C ILE A 83 -9.36 -8.82 2.55
N ILE A 84 -8.04 -8.86 2.40
CA ILE A 84 -7.40 -9.48 1.25
C ILE A 84 -6.44 -10.60 1.69
N PRO A 85 -6.44 -11.73 0.98
CA PRO A 85 -5.42 -12.74 1.19
C PRO A 85 -4.07 -12.20 0.76
N TYR A 86 -3.05 -12.43 1.59
CA TYR A 86 -1.67 -12.08 1.30
C TYR A 86 -0.74 -13.18 1.82
N ASN A 87 0.36 -13.40 1.10
CA ASN A 87 1.39 -14.35 1.47
C ASN A 87 2.71 -13.60 1.64
N THR A 88 3.50 -14.03 2.60
CA THR A 88 4.88 -13.62 2.78
C THR A 88 5.80 -14.81 2.53
N ILE A 89 7.11 -14.58 2.39
CA ILE A 89 8.10 -15.66 2.23
C ILE A 89 8.05 -16.63 3.43
N CYS A 90 7.65 -16.14 4.60
CA CYS A 90 7.64 -16.89 5.85
C CYS A 90 6.27 -17.43 6.25
N ALA A 91 5.18 -17.01 5.59
CA ALA A 91 3.82 -17.42 5.98
C ALA A 91 2.83 -17.34 4.81
N ASN A 92 2.03 -18.39 4.68
CA ASN A 92 0.97 -18.52 3.67
C ASN A 92 -0.42 -18.35 4.30
N ASN A 93 -1.41 -17.97 3.49
CA ASN A 93 -2.82 -17.79 3.85
C ASN A 93 -3.08 -16.72 4.92
N GLN A 94 -2.25 -15.68 4.97
CA GLN A 94 -2.50 -14.55 5.87
C GLN A 94 -3.58 -13.63 5.30
N LEU A 95 -4.29 -12.93 6.17
CA LEU A 95 -5.26 -11.90 5.78
C LEU A 95 -4.74 -10.51 6.17
N MET A 96 -4.86 -9.56 5.26
CA MET A 96 -4.47 -8.17 5.46
C MET A 96 -5.68 -7.27 5.30
N LEU A 97 -5.81 -6.30 6.21
CA LEU A 97 -6.79 -5.23 6.07
C LEU A 97 -6.31 -4.27 4.99
N ALA A 98 -7.19 -3.83 4.11
CA ALA A 98 -6.89 -2.90 3.04
C ALA A 98 -7.99 -1.85 2.89
N VAL A 99 -7.64 -0.70 2.34
CA VAL A 99 -8.55 0.43 2.14
C VAL A 99 -8.51 0.91 0.70
N ASP A 100 -9.66 1.34 0.18
CA ASP A 100 -9.73 2.01 -1.10
C ASP A 100 -9.06 3.37 -1.03
N ALA A 101 -8.34 3.75 -2.09
CA ALA A 101 -7.95 5.13 -2.35
C ALA A 101 -8.78 5.67 -3.52
N ASP A 102 -9.21 6.93 -3.40
CA ASP A 102 -9.93 7.61 -4.48
C ASP A 102 -8.98 7.96 -5.62
N PHE A 103 -7.75 8.34 -5.27
CA PHE A 103 -6.66 8.55 -6.22
C PHE A 103 -5.30 8.22 -5.61
N MET A 104 -4.36 7.92 -6.50
CA MET A 104 -2.94 7.82 -6.16
C MET A 104 -2.12 8.37 -7.32
N PHE A 105 -1.17 9.24 -6.99
CA PHE A 105 -0.10 9.65 -7.88
C PHE A 105 1.20 9.03 -7.40
N VAL A 106 1.98 8.50 -8.34
CA VAL A 106 3.36 8.07 -8.13
C VAL A 106 4.22 8.99 -8.99
N ASP A 107 4.99 9.86 -8.33
CA ASP A 107 5.54 11.09 -8.89
C ASP A 107 4.46 11.92 -9.60
N ASP A 108 4.57 12.08 -10.91
CA ASP A 108 3.64 12.82 -11.77
C ASP A 108 2.54 11.93 -12.38
N ARG A 109 2.54 10.63 -12.07
CA ARG A 109 1.67 9.65 -12.73
C ARG A 109 0.45 9.29 -11.91
N TYR A 110 -0.73 9.53 -12.49
CA TYR A 110 -2.00 9.04 -11.97
C TYR A 110 -2.20 7.53 -12.14
N ILE A 111 -2.76 6.88 -11.11
CA ILE A 111 -3.11 5.46 -11.11
C ILE A 111 -4.63 5.32 -11.33
N GLU A 112 -5.00 4.99 -12.57
CA GLU A 112 -6.39 5.01 -13.06
C GLU A 112 -7.35 4.06 -12.35
N LYS A 113 -6.87 2.88 -11.93
CA LYS A 113 -7.70 1.91 -11.21
C LYS A 113 -7.64 2.23 -9.72
N LYS A 114 -8.78 2.70 -9.16
CA LYS A 114 -8.99 2.95 -7.72
C LYS A 114 -8.08 2.07 -6.85
N PRO A 115 -6.94 2.61 -6.40
CA PRO A 115 -5.90 1.79 -5.80
C PRO A 115 -6.40 1.15 -4.51
N LEU A 116 -5.88 -0.03 -4.22
CA LEU A 116 -6.14 -0.70 -2.94
C LEU A 116 -4.86 -0.64 -2.11
N ILE A 117 -4.98 -0.10 -0.90
CA ILE A 117 -3.85 0.11 0.01
C ILE A 117 -3.97 -0.88 1.16
N GLY A 118 -3.12 -1.90 1.15
CA GLY A 118 -2.95 -2.83 2.26
C GLY A 118 -2.31 -2.12 3.46
N ILE A 119 -2.81 -2.42 4.64
CA ILE A 119 -2.32 -1.89 5.91
C ILE A 119 -1.36 -2.92 6.48
N SER A 120 -0.07 -2.59 6.54
CA SER A 120 0.88 -3.45 7.23
C SER A 120 0.82 -3.20 8.74
N PRO A 121 0.66 -4.25 9.55
CA PRO A 121 0.82 -4.12 11.00
C PRO A 121 2.29 -3.94 11.39
N ALA A 122 3.23 -4.30 10.52
CA ALA A 122 4.64 -4.08 10.72
C ALA A 122 5.03 -2.66 10.29
N THR A 123 5.72 -1.93 11.16
CA THR A 123 6.43 -0.71 10.76
C THR A 123 7.71 -1.07 10.05
N PHE A 124 7.75 -0.85 8.74
CA PHE A 124 9.00 -0.71 8.01
C PHE A 124 9.46 0.74 8.10
N LYS A 125 10.55 0.98 8.86
CA LYS A 125 11.27 2.26 8.84
C LYS A 125 12.15 2.26 7.62
N ILE A 126 11.82 3.09 6.64
CA ILE A 126 12.64 3.21 5.45
C ILE A 126 12.94 4.69 5.24
N LEU A 127 14.23 5.03 5.39
CA LEU A 127 14.72 6.40 5.59
C LEU A 127 14.08 7.05 6.82
N HIS A 128 14.53 8.25 7.19
CA HIS A 128 14.08 8.98 8.39
C HIS A 128 12.62 9.50 8.29
N THR A 129 11.74 8.81 7.55
CA THR A 129 10.31 9.11 7.45
C THR A 129 9.48 8.00 8.07
N ASP A 130 8.40 8.42 8.71
CA ASP A 130 7.35 7.58 9.26
C ASP A 130 6.27 7.21 8.24
N LYS A 131 6.18 7.89 7.08
CA LYS A 131 5.16 7.63 6.05
C LYS A 131 5.75 6.89 4.85
N CYS A 132 5.71 5.56 4.91
CA CYS A 132 6.26 4.67 3.89
C CYS A 132 5.17 3.87 3.19
N ILE A 133 5.32 3.68 1.88
CA ILE A 133 4.45 2.82 1.07
C ILE A 133 5.26 1.92 0.14
N LEU A 134 5.04 0.61 0.23
CA LEU A 134 5.60 -0.39 -0.68
C LEU A 134 4.71 -0.50 -1.92
N LEU A 135 5.22 -0.06 -3.05
CA LEU A 135 4.49 -0.06 -4.31
C LEU A 135 4.57 -1.42 -4.99
N ASN A 136 3.42 -1.88 -5.51
CA ASN A 136 3.41 -2.99 -6.46
C ASN A 136 4.17 -2.60 -7.73
N LYS A 137 5.01 -3.51 -8.25
CA LYS A 137 5.79 -3.27 -9.47
C LYS A 137 4.95 -2.82 -10.67
N ASN A 138 3.67 -3.20 -10.75
CA ASN A 138 2.79 -2.84 -11.86
C ASN A 138 2.28 -1.39 -11.79
N TYR A 139 2.43 -0.70 -10.65
CA TYR A 139 2.20 0.74 -10.59
C TYR A 139 3.30 1.55 -11.29
N MET A 140 4.41 0.89 -11.64
CA MET A 140 5.44 1.47 -12.47
C MET A 140 5.22 1.06 -13.92
N LYS A 141 5.28 2.03 -14.84
CA LYS A 141 5.57 1.69 -16.24
C LYS A 141 7.00 1.18 -16.24
N ARG A 142 7.33 0.18 -17.08
CA ARG A 142 8.72 -0.02 -17.50
C ARG A 142 9.23 1.35 -17.95
N GLY A 143 10.00 2.02 -17.10
CA GLY A 143 10.71 3.23 -17.49
C GLY A 143 11.48 2.90 -18.75
N LYS A 144 11.48 3.83 -19.70
CA LYS A 144 12.32 3.85 -20.90
C LYS A 144 13.58 3.04 -20.66
N ARG A 145 13.83 2.01 -21.49
CA ARG A 145 15.13 1.33 -21.56
C ARG A 145 16.19 2.40 -21.30
N HIS A 146 17.03 2.18 -20.28
CA HIS A 146 18.23 2.99 -20.05
C HIS A 146 18.73 3.48 -21.41
N VAL A 147 18.78 4.79 -21.59
CA VAL A 147 19.40 5.40 -22.77
C VAL A 147 20.71 4.65 -22.95
N LYS A 148 20.82 3.88 -24.03
CA LYS A 148 22.10 3.28 -24.40
C LYS A 148 23.04 4.47 -24.50
N HIS A 149 24.04 4.55 -23.64
CA HIS A 149 25.19 5.39 -23.93
C HIS A 149 25.77 4.82 -25.23
N ASN A 150 25.40 5.42 -26.36
CA ASN A 150 26.19 5.31 -27.57
C ASN A 150 27.46 6.11 -27.26
N THR A 151 28.46 5.44 -26.70
CA THR A 151 29.85 5.84 -26.88
C THR A 151 30.13 5.69 -28.38
N ARG A 152 30.02 6.81 -29.11
CA ARG A 152 30.81 7.01 -30.32
C ARG A 152 32.22 7.36 -29.91
#